data_AF-A0A928H872-F1
#
_entry.id   AF-A0A928H872-F1
#
_cell.length_a   1.000
_cell.length_b   1.000
_cell.length_c   1.000
_cell.angle_alpha   90.00
_cell.angle_beta   90.00
_cell.angle_gamma   90.00
#
_symmetry.space_group_name_H-M   'P 1'
#
loop_
_entity.id
_entity.type
_entity.pdbx_description
1 polymer ?
#
loop_
_entity_poly.entity_id
_entity_poly.type
_entity_poly.pdbx_seq_one_letter_code
_entity_poly.pdbx_strand_id
1 'polypeptide(L)' 'MTGSVLCGCSQSHDLVIYGSSPAALSAAIQAKRMGKSVVVVSPETRIGGLTTGGLGQTDIGMKAAFGGIAVEF' A
#
# COMPACT_ATOMS: atom_id res chain seq x y z
N MET A 1 30.36 32.03 11.96
CA MET A 1 30.06 30.61 11.70
C MET A 1 28.62 30.33 12.11
N THR A 2 27.66 30.79 11.32
CA THR A 2 26.23 30.54 11.54
C THR A 2 25.80 29.46 10.55
N GLY A 3 25.68 28.22 11.02
CA GLY A 3 25.15 27.12 10.22
C GLY A 3 23.66 27.31 9.98
N SER A 4 23.25 27.42 8.72
CA SER A 4 21.84 27.40 8.37
C SER A 4 21.29 25.99 8.58
N VAL A 5 20.39 25.84 9.54
CA VAL A 5 19.54 24.66 9.66
C VAL A 5 18.66 24.63 8.42
N LEU A 6 18.91 23.68 7.52
CA LEU A 6 18.00 23.40 6.40
C LEU A 6 16.66 22.99 7.01
N CYS A 7 15.68 23.88 6.85
CA CYS A 7 14.27 23.62 7.16
C CYS A 7 13.88 22.32 6.44
N GLY A 8 13.59 21.27 7.23
CA GLY A 8 13.12 20.01 6.68
C GLY A 8 11.86 20.27 5.86
N CYS A 9 11.89 19.93 4.57
CA CYS A 9 10.70 19.92 3.75
C CYS A 9 9.71 18.93 4.40
N SER A 10 8.70 19.47 5.09
CA SER A 10 7.57 18.69 5.56
C SER A 10 6.84 18.19 4.32
N GLN A 11 7.11 16.95 3.94
CA GLN A 11 6.37 16.30 2.87
C GLN A 11 4.97 16.01 3.42
N SER A 12 4.04 16.90 3.08
CA SER A 12 2.63 16.70 3.37
C SER A 12 2.10 15.61 2.45
N HIS A 13 1.49 14.60 3.07
CA HIS A 13 0.79 13.54 2.36
C HIS A 13 -0.67 13.56 2.80
N ASP A 14 -1.57 13.36 1.84
CA ASP A 14 -3.02 13.29 2.10
C ASP A 14 -3.38 12.02 2.87
N LEU A 15 -2.61 10.94 2.67
CA LEU A 15 -2.88 9.64 3.30
C LEU A 15 -1.57 8.90 3.60
N VAL A 16 -1.47 8.36 4.82
CA VAL A 16 -0.39 7.45 5.23
C VAL A 16 -1.03 6.11 5.60
N ILE A 17 -0.62 5.06 4.90
CA ILE A 17 -1.11 3.70 5.10
C ILE A 17 -0.02 2.90 5.79
N TYR A 18 -0.34 2.30 6.93
CA TYR A 18 0.58 1.41 7.63
C TYR A 18 0.23 -0.05 7.31
N GLY A 19 1.20 -0.78 6.76
CA GLY A 19 1.09 -2.19 6.43
C GLY A 19 1.44 -2.52 4.98
N SER A 20 1.65 -3.81 4.72
CA SER A 20 2.10 -4.38 3.45
C SER A 20 1.10 -5.38 2.86
N SER A 21 -0.13 -5.45 3.37
CA SER A 21 -1.14 -6.39 2.88
C SER A 21 -1.72 -5.97 1.51
N PRO A 22 -2.39 -6.88 0.78
CA PRO A 22 -3.06 -6.54 -0.48
C PRO A 22 -4.14 -5.47 -0.29
N ALA A 23 -4.80 -5.44 0.87
CA ALA A 23 -5.78 -4.40 1.21
C ALA A 23 -5.13 -3.01 1.32
N ALA A 24 -3.95 -2.93 1.95
CA ALA A 24 -3.19 -1.69 2.07
C ALA A 24 -2.78 -1.14 0.68
N LEU A 25 -2.27 -2.02 -0.18
CA LEU A 25 -1.92 -1.64 -1.56
C LEU A 25 -3.15 -1.26 -2.38
N SER A 26 -4.26 -1.96 -2.22
CA SER A 26 -5.51 -1.64 -2.92
C SER A 26 -6.02 -0.24 -2.55
N ALA A 27 -5.99 0.10 -1.25
CA ALA A 27 -6.32 1.43 -0.79
C ALA A 27 -5.36 2.50 -1.32
N ALA A 28 -4.05 2.22 -1.36
CA ALA A 28 -3.06 3.13 -1.92
C ALA A 28 -3.31 3.43 -3.41
N ILE A 29 -3.61 2.38 -4.19
CA ILE A 29 -3.94 2.50 -5.62
C ILE A 29 -5.19 3.37 -5.81
N GLN A 30 -6.25 3.13 -5.03
CA GLN A 30 -7.47 3.93 -5.13
C GLN A 30 -7.25 5.39 -4.71
N ALA A 31 -6.55 5.64 -3.61
CA ALA A 31 -6.19 6.99 -3.20
C ALA A 31 -5.41 7.73 -4.29
N LYS A 32 -4.46 7.04 -4.95
CA LYS A 32 -3.71 7.61 -6.07
C LYS A 32 -4.59 7.90 -7.28
N ARG A 33 -5.54 7.02 -7.62
CA ARG A 33 -6.55 7.25 -8.69
C ARG A 33 -7.44 8.46 -8.39
N MET A 34 -7.71 8.73 -7.11
CA MET A 34 -8.44 9.92 -6.66
C MET A 34 -7.57 11.21 -6.62
N GLY A 35 -6.34 11.15 -7.12
CA GLY A 35 -5.43 12.30 -7.17
C GLY A 35 -4.79 12.66 -5.83
N LYS A 36 -4.85 11.76 -4.83
CA LYS A 36 -4.23 11.97 -3.51
C LYS A 36 -2.77 11.55 -3.49
N SER A 37 -1.99 12.24 -2.67
CA SER A 37 -0.63 11.83 -2.30
C SER A 37 -0.70 10.79 -1.19
N VAL A 38 -0.11 9.62 -1.42
CA VAL A 38 -0.14 8.51 -0.46
C VAL A 38 1.26 8.00 -0.18
N VAL A 39 1.52 7.65 1.08
CA VAL A 39 2.71 6.92 1.51
C VAL A 39 2.28 5.62 2.16
N VAL A 40 2.94 4.52 1.80
CA VAL A 40 2.76 3.23 2.45
C VAL A 40 4.01 2.94 3.27
N VAL A 41 3.83 2.67 4.57
CA VAL A 41 4.91 2.33 5.50
C VAL A 41 4.71 0.89 5.95
N SER A 42 5.71 0.05 5.79
CA SER A 42 5.71 -1.29 6.37
C SER A 42 7.08 -1.57 7.00
N PRO A 43 7.13 -2.19 8.20
CA PRO A 43 8.38 -2.69 8.76
C PRO A 43 8.87 -3.96 8.04
N GLU A 44 8.02 -4.60 7.24
CA GLU A 44 8.33 -5.85 6.56
C GLU A 44 9.06 -5.62 5.23
N THR A 45 10.01 -6.51 4.91
CA THR A 45 10.76 -6.49 3.65
C THR A 45 10.01 -7.16 2.50
N ARG A 46 9.03 -8.03 2.79
CA ARG A 46 8.21 -8.72 1.81
C ARG A 46 6.80 -8.14 1.80
N ILE A 47 6.38 -7.62 0.64
CA ILE A 47 5.05 -7.07 0.45
C ILE A 47 4.06 -8.19 0.07
N GLY A 48 2.79 -8.02 0.40
CA GLY A 48 1.68 -8.93 0.06
C GLY A 48 1.12 -9.71 1.25
N GLY A 49 1.68 -9.56 2.45
CA GLY A 49 1.16 -10.16 3.69
C GLY A 49 0.92 -11.66 3.58
N LEU A 50 -0.22 -12.13 4.11
CA LEU A 50 -0.57 -13.55 4.10
C LEU A 50 -0.72 -14.14 2.69
N THR A 51 -1.05 -13.32 1.69
CA THR A 51 -1.16 -13.76 0.30
C THR A 51 0.20 -14.22 -0.25
N THR A 52 1.29 -13.54 0.11
CA THR A 52 2.65 -14.00 -0.26
C THR A 52 3.22 -15.06 0.69
N GLY A 53 2.53 -15.34 1.80
CA GLY A 53 2.77 -16.49 2.69
C GLY A 53 2.08 -17.79 2.26
N GLY A 54 1.30 -17.78 1.17
CA GLY A 54 0.67 -18.97 0.60
C GLY A 54 -0.80 -19.18 0.96
N LEU A 55 -1.42 -18.32 1.78
CA LEU A 55 -2.85 -18.44 2.09
C LEU A 55 -3.76 -18.19 0.88
N GLY A 56 -3.28 -17.53 -0.18
CA GLY A 56 -4.06 -17.37 -1.41
C GLY A 56 -4.29 -18.68 -2.17
N GLN A 57 -3.50 -19.74 -1.89
CA GLN A 57 -3.58 -21.00 -2.62
C GLN A 57 -4.85 -21.80 -2.31
N THR A 58 -5.42 -21.66 -1.11
CA THR A 58 -6.67 -22.33 -0.74
C THR A 58 -7.88 -21.79 -1.50
N ASP A 59 -7.82 -20.53 -1.95
CA ASP A 59 -8.95 -19.83 -2.56
C ASP A 59 -8.97 -19.94 -4.11
N ILE A 60 -7.95 -20.54 -4.74
CA ILE A 60 -7.78 -20.64 -6.21
C ILE A 60 -8.98 -21.29 -6.91
N GLY A 61 -9.67 -22.22 -6.24
CA GLY A 61 -10.83 -22.93 -6.81
C GLY A 61 -12.13 -22.11 -6.85
N MET A 62 -12.22 -21.01 -6.09
CA MET A 62 -13.44 -20.22 -5.94
C MET A 62 -13.31 -18.90 -6.71
N LYS A 63 -13.54 -18.94 -8.03
CA LYS A 63 -13.42 -17.74 -8.89
C LYS A 63 -14.28 -16.55 -8.44
N ALA A 64 -15.41 -16.82 -7.79
CA ALA A 64 -16.30 -15.78 -7.25
C ALA A 64 -15.73 -15.05 -6.01
N ALA A 65 -14.65 -15.55 -5.39
CA ALA A 65 -14.01 -14.91 -4.25
C ALA A 65 -13.13 -13.72 -4.67
N PHE A 66 -12.73 -13.65 -5.94
CA PHE A 66 -11.90 -12.56 -6.48
C PHE A 66 -12.78 -11.47 -7.09
N GLY A 67 -12.52 -10.23 -6.72
CA GLY A 67 -13.34 -9.09 -7.13
C GLY A 67 -12.63 -7.74 -6.95
N GLY A 68 -13.35 -6.66 -7.24
CA GLY A 68 -12.81 -5.30 -7.15
C GLY A 68 -11.64 -5.07 -8.11
N ILE A 69 -10.62 -4.36 -7.63
CA ILE A 69 -9.47 -3.94 -8.45
C ILE A 69 -8.60 -5.12 -8.88
N ALA A 70 -8.70 -6.26 -8.20
CA ALA A 70 -7.91 -7.44 -8.49
C ALA A 70 -8.28 -8.05 -9.85
N VAL A 71 -9.49 -7.78 -10.37
CA VAL A 71 -9.95 -8.26 -11.68
C VAL A 71 -9.29 -7.50 -12.84
N GLU A 72 -8.67 -6.36 -12.55
CA GLU A 72 -7.96 -5.55 -13.55
C GLU A 72 -6.55 -6.08 -13.88
N PHE A 73 -6.07 -7.12 -13.17
CA PHE A 73 -4.72 -7.68 -13.26
C PHE A 73 -4.75 -9.19 -13.51
#